data_AF-A0A1K0HGF4-F1
#
_entry.id   AF-A0A1K0HGF4-F1
#
_cell.length_a   1.000
_cell.length_b   1.000
_cell.length_c   1.000
_cell.angle_alpha   90.00
_cell.angle_beta   90.00
_cell.angle_gamma   90.00
#
_symmetry.space_group_name_H-M   'P 1'
#
loop_
_entity.id
_entity.type
_entity.pdbx_description
1 polymer ?
#
loop_
_entity_poly.entity_id
_entity_poly.type
_entity_poly.pdbx_seq_one_letter_code
_entity_poly.pdbx_strand_id
1 'polypeptide(L)'
;MNTDDKLHLCQEINTRLCEGRLWLVPNLASINLVCSPFGVVPKPHSTKHQTIYHLSHPCRPNAHLPSVNTGIHSSFVTIQYKNLDVLINFVHQHPGARLWKADLEDAFCHIIVAANDARLMGIQFDGSYCKRLRT
;
A
#
# COMPACT_ATOMS: atom_id res chain seq x y z
N MET A 1 5.90 -3.72 -19.28
CA MET A 1 5.77 -2.41 -18.63
C MET A 1 6.18 -1.36 -19.64
N ASN A 2 5.31 -0.41 -19.98
CA ASN A 2 5.60 0.60 -21.00
C ASN A 2 6.61 1.63 -20.46
N THR A 3 7.19 2.44 -21.34
CA THR A 3 8.11 3.54 -21.00
C THR A 3 7.47 4.53 -20.03
N ASP A 4 6.21 4.90 -20.24
CA ASP A 4 5.49 5.84 -19.36
C ASP A 4 5.31 5.28 -17.95
N ASP A 5 4.96 4.00 -17.83
CA ASP A 5 4.87 3.32 -16.54
C ASP A 5 6.23 3.32 -15.84
N LYS A 6 7.32 3.09 -16.59
CA LYS A 6 8.68 3.06 -16.02
C LYS A 6 9.07 4.42 -15.49
N LEU A 7 8.81 5.48 -16.25
CA LEU A 7 9.04 6.86 -15.82
C LEU A 7 8.23 7.19 -14.56
N HIS A 8 6.96 6.79 -14.52
CA HIS A 8 6.11 6.97 -13.33
C HIS A 8 6.69 6.25 -12.11
N LEU A 9 7.10 4.99 -12.23
CA LEU A 9 7.68 4.25 -11.11
C LEU A 9 9.03 4.82 -10.68
N CYS A 10 9.90 5.22 -11.62
CA CYS A 10 11.15 5.91 -11.31
C CYS A 10 10.89 7.17 -10.48
N GLN A 11 9.95 8.00 -10.92
CA GLN A 11 9.60 9.25 -10.25
C GLN A 11 9.02 8.99 -8.86
N GLU A 12 8.09 8.05 -8.73
CA GLU A 12 7.52 7.67 -7.43
C GLU A 12 8.61 7.16 -6.48
N ILE A 13 9.49 6.26 -6.92
CA ILE A 13 10.57 5.72 -6.09
C ILE A 13 11.49 6.83 -5.60
N ASN A 14 11.92 7.72 -6.50
CA ASN A 14 12.79 8.84 -6.15
C ASN A 14 12.13 9.78 -5.14
N THR A 15 10.87 10.14 -5.36
CA THR A 15 10.09 10.95 -4.41
C THR A 15 10.05 10.27 -3.03
N ARG A 16 9.75 8.98 -2.97
CA ARG A 16 9.67 8.25 -1.69
C ARG A 16 11.02 8.08 -1.00
N LEU A 17 12.11 7.97 -1.74
CA LEU A 17 13.47 7.98 -1.19
C LEU A 17 13.78 9.35 -0.57
N CYS A 18 13.47 10.45 -1.27
CA CYS A 18 13.65 11.81 -0.75
C CYS A 18 12.78 12.08 0.48
N GLU A 19 11.56 11.55 0.53
CA GLU A 19 10.67 11.63 1.68
C GLU A 19 11.08 10.73 2.86
N GLY A 20 12.10 9.87 2.71
CA GLY A 20 12.49 8.88 3.73
C GLY A 20 11.50 7.72 3.91
N ARG A 21 10.52 7.57 3.00
CA ARG A 21 9.50 6.52 3.02
C ARG A 21 9.95 5.22 2.35
N LEU A 22 11.03 5.26 1.57
CA LEU A 22 11.75 4.09 1.04
C LEU A 22 13.19 4.13 1.51
N TRP A 23 13.75 2.94 1.74
CA TRP A 23 15.14 2.76 2.14
C TRP A 23 15.78 1.70 1.25
N LEU A 24 16.96 2.02 0.71
CA LEU A 24 17.74 1.07 -0.07
C LEU A 24 18.19 -0.09 0.81
N VAL A 25 18.12 -1.31 0.28
CA VAL A 25 18.57 -2.53 0.94
C VAL A 25 19.77 -3.09 0.18
N PRO A 26 21.01 -2.87 0.66
CA PRO A 26 22.21 -3.34 -0.02
C PRO A 26 22.45 -4.86 0.15
N ASN A 27 21.99 -5.45 1.26
CA ASN A 27 22.20 -6.87 1.55
C ASN A 27 20.88 -7.59 1.88
N LEU A 28 20.33 -8.29 0.88
CA LEU A 28 19.08 -9.04 1.00
C LEU A 28 19.13 -10.21 1.97
N ALA A 29 20.26 -10.91 2.02
CA ALA A 29 20.45 -12.11 2.82
C ALA A 29 20.40 -11.81 4.33
N SER A 30 20.70 -10.57 4.73
CA SER A 30 20.70 -10.15 6.13
C SER A 30 19.31 -9.88 6.71
N ILE A 31 18.28 -9.65 5.88
CA ILE A 31 16.97 -9.19 6.36
C ILE A 31 15.77 -10.00 5.87
N ASN A 32 15.98 -11.07 5.09
CA ASN A 32 14.90 -11.89 4.51
C ASN A 32 13.84 -11.01 3.82
N LEU A 33 14.26 -10.09 2.96
CA LEU A 33 13.37 -9.15 2.28
C LEU A 33 12.42 -9.90 1.35
N VAL A 34 11.11 -9.72 1.55
CA VAL A 34 10.08 -10.22 0.65
C VAL A 34 9.81 -9.15 -0.40
N CYS A 35 10.13 -9.45 -1.66
CA CYS A 35 9.92 -8.54 -2.78
C CYS A 35 8.61 -8.88 -3.48
N SER A 36 7.61 -8.01 -3.36
CA SER A 36 6.37 -8.13 -4.12
C SER A 36 6.52 -7.45 -5.48
N PRO A 37 5.99 -8.03 -6.57
CA PRO A 37 5.83 -7.31 -7.81
C PRO A 37 5.04 -6.03 -7.58
N PHE A 38 5.40 -4.99 -8.29
CA PHE A 38 4.69 -3.71 -8.25
C PHE A 38 4.56 -3.17 -9.67
N GLY A 39 3.56 -2.31 -9.87
CA GLY A 39 3.22 -1.84 -11.20
C GLY A 39 2.36 -0.59 -11.13
N VAL A 40 1.79 -0.25 -12.29
CA VAL A 40 1.01 0.98 -12.47
C VAL A 40 -0.39 0.62 -12.93
N VAL A 41 -1.39 1.27 -12.35
CA VAL A 41 -2.79 1.22 -12.79
C VAL A 41 -3.32 2.64 -12.99
N PRO A 42 -4.20 2.86 -13.99
CA PRO A 42 -4.86 4.15 -14.14
C PRO A 42 -5.82 4.38 -12.96
N LYS A 43 -5.85 5.60 -12.41
CA LYS A 43 -6.86 5.96 -11.42
C LYS A 43 -8.21 6.15 -12.11
N PRO A 44 -9.30 5.49 -11.65
CA PRO A 44 -10.62 5.72 -12.20
C PRO A 44 -10.98 7.21 -12.18
N HIS A 45 -11.55 7.71 -13.29
CA HIS A 45 -11.95 9.11 -13.45
C HIS A 45 -10.83 10.14 -13.25
N SER A 46 -9.58 9.75 -13.53
CA SER A 46 -8.41 10.63 -13.44
C SER A 46 -7.43 10.36 -14.58
N THR A 47 -6.68 11.39 -14.96
CA THR A 47 -5.50 11.25 -15.85
C THR A 47 -4.26 10.75 -15.10
N LYS A 48 -4.35 10.59 -13.77
CA LYS A 48 -3.23 10.18 -12.93
C LYS A 48 -3.06 8.65 -12.92
N HIS A 49 -1.81 8.24 -12.81
CA HIS A 49 -1.43 6.86 -12.53
C HIS A 49 -1.34 6.59 -11.04
N GLN A 50 -1.52 5.33 -10.64
CA GLN A 50 -1.35 4.84 -9.29
C GLN A 50 -0.39 3.66 -9.28
N THR A 51 0.62 3.74 -8.42
CA THR A 51 1.49 2.60 -8.13
C THR A 51 0.74 1.58 -7.27
N ILE A 52 0.76 0.31 -7.67
CA ILE A 52 0.13 -0.82 -6.98
C ILE A 52 1.18 -1.87 -6.61
N TYR A 53 1.01 -2.49 -5.43
CA TYR A 53 1.87 -3.55 -4.91
C TYR A 53 1.08 -4.85 -4.92
N HIS A 54 1.61 -5.90 -5.53
CA HIS A 54 0.95 -7.19 -5.61
C HIS A 54 1.29 -8.06 -4.40
N LEU A 55 0.80 -7.68 -3.21
CA LEU A 55 1.07 -8.38 -1.94
C LEU A 55 0.51 -9.81 -1.87
N SER A 56 -0.41 -10.16 -2.78
CA SER A 56 -0.93 -11.53 -2.95
C SER A 56 -0.14 -12.38 -3.96
N HIS A 57 1.01 -11.89 -4.47
CA HIS A 57 1.88 -12.66 -5.34
C HIS A 57 2.95 -13.40 -4.53
N PRO A 58 3.36 -14.61 -4.94
CA PRO A 58 2.74 -15.46 -5.96
C PRO A 58 1.48 -16.14 -5.44
N CYS A 59 0.48 -16.29 -6.30
CA CYS A 59 -0.79 -16.91 -5.95
C CYS A 59 -0.71 -18.46 -5.83
N ARG A 60 0.50 -19.05 -5.82
CA ARG A 60 0.70 -20.51 -5.96
C ARG A 60 1.42 -21.12 -4.76
N PRO A 61 1.02 -22.36 -4.35
CA PRO A 61 1.61 -23.07 -3.20
C PRO A 61 3.06 -23.55 -3.41
N ASN A 62 3.61 -23.48 -4.63
CA ASN A 62 4.95 -24.01 -4.96
C ASN A 62 6.00 -22.91 -5.22
N ALA A 63 5.75 -21.68 -4.79
CA ALA A 63 6.76 -20.64 -4.87
C ALA A 63 7.69 -20.67 -3.64
N HIS A 64 8.93 -20.23 -3.83
CA HIS A 64 9.95 -20.20 -2.77
C HIS A 64 9.53 -19.44 -1.50
N LEU A 65 8.56 -18.53 -1.57
CA LEU A 65 7.96 -17.84 -0.43
C LEU A 65 6.43 -17.65 -0.64
N PRO A 66 5.59 -17.84 0.40
CA PRO A 66 4.16 -17.56 0.32
C PRO A 66 3.89 -16.06 0.17
N SER A 67 2.74 -15.68 -0.39
CA SER A 67 2.35 -14.27 -0.51
C SER A 67 2.23 -13.61 0.85
N VAL A 68 2.52 -12.31 0.93
CA VAL A 68 2.48 -11.54 2.19
C VAL A 68 1.11 -11.66 2.84
N ASN A 69 0.04 -11.49 2.06
CA ASN A 69 -1.33 -11.53 2.58
C ASN A 69 -1.74 -12.91 3.08
N THR A 70 -1.24 -14.01 2.48
CA THR A 70 -1.54 -15.37 2.94
C THR A 70 -0.96 -15.64 4.35
N GLY A 71 0.12 -14.96 4.72
CA GLY A 71 0.73 -15.10 6.04
C GLY A 71 0.00 -14.36 7.17
N ILE A 72 -0.96 -13.49 6.85
CA ILE A 72 -1.68 -12.69 7.85
C ILE A 72 -2.86 -13.52 8.36
N HIS A 73 -2.75 -14.02 9.59
CA HIS A 73 -3.83 -14.77 10.22
C HIS A 73 -5.04 -13.87 10.51
N SER A 74 -6.25 -14.36 10.26
CA SER A 74 -7.50 -13.59 10.41
C SER A 74 -7.78 -13.13 11.84
N SER A 75 -7.15 -13.75 12.85
CA SER A 75 -7.24 -13.30 14.23
C SER A 75 -6.49 -11.99 14.50
N PHE A 76 -5.54 -11.59 13.65
CA PHE A 76 -4.77 -10.35 13.84
C PHE A 76 -5.53 -9.11 13.39
N VAL A 77 -6.32 -9.23 12.32
CA VAL A 77 -7.02 -8.09 11.70
C VAL A 77 -8.41 -8.51 11.29
N THR A 78 -9.40 -7.75 11.75
CA THR A 78 -10.77 -7.78 11.20
C THR A 78 -11.15 -6.36 10.79
N ILE A 79 -11.42 -6.15 9.51
CA ILE A 79 -11.98 -4.87 9.03
C ILE A 79 -13.49 -4.94 9.23
N GLN A 80 -14.02 -4.06 10.07
CA GLN A 80 -15.46 -3.91 10.27
C GLN A 80 -15.92 -2.60 9.64
N TYR A 81 -16.65 -2.70 8.53
CA TYR A 81 -17.31 -1.54 7.95
C TYR A 81 -18.56 -1.22 8.78
N LYS A 82 -18.65 0.02 9.26
CA LYS A 82 -19.88 0.52 9.88
C LYS A 82 -20.85 0.93 8.80
N ASN A 83 -22.11 0.54 8.97
CA ASN A 83 -23.19 0.97 8.10
C ASN A 83 -23.49 2.47 8.36
N LEU A 84 -23.78 3.21 7.29
CA LEU A 84 -24.18 4.61 7.32
C LEU A 84 -25.66 4.84 7.66
N ASP A 85 -26.49 3.80 7.71
CA ASP A 85 -27.93 3.90 7.96
C ASP A 85 -28.28 4.73 9.19
N VAL A 86 -27.51 4.60 10.28
CA VAL A 86 -27.72 5.38 11.50
C VAL A 86 -27.54 6.87 11.24
N LEU A 87 -26.50 7.25 10.49
CA LEU A 87 -26.22 8.63 10.13
C LEU A 87 -27.30 9.16 9.17
N ILE A 88 -27.70 8.36 8.18
CA ILE A 88 -28.71 8.73 7.19
C ILE A 88 -30.07 8.96 7.88
N ASN A 89 -30.47 8.05 8.77
CA ASN A 89 -31.70 8.18 9.54
C ASN A 89 -31.69 9.42 10.43
N PHE A 90 -30.56 9.72 11.06
CA PHE A 90 -30.40 10.94 11.86
C PHE A 90 -30.63 12.19 11.00
N VAL A 91 -29.96 12.30 9.85
CA VAL A 91 -30.13 13.47 8.96
C VAL A 91 -31.57 13.59 8.47
N HIS A 92 -32.21 12.47 8.14
CA HIS A 92 -33.60 12.45 7.67
C HIS A 92 -34.57 12.97 8.74
N GLN A 93 -34.36 12.63 10.00
CA GLN A 93 -35.21 13.05 11.13
C GLN A 93 -35.01 14.50 11.58
N HIS A 94 -33.94 15.17 11.12
CA HIS A 94 -33.58 16.52 11.57
C HIS A 94 -33.46 17.49 10.39
N PRO A 95 -34.59 18.00 9.85
CA PRO A 95 -34.59 19.02 8.82
C PRO A 95 -33.75 20.25 9.24
N GLY A 96 -32.82 20.67 8.38
CA GLY A 96 -31.89 21.76 8.67
C GLY A 96 -30.54 21.32 9.28
N ALA A 97 -30.33 20.02 9.50
CA ALA A 97 -29.02 19.48 9.87
C ALA A 97 -27.96 19.82 8.80
N ARG A 98 -26.76 20.17 9.25
CA ARG A 98 -25.60 20.44 8.37
C ARG A 98 -24.60 19.30 8.50
N LEU A 99 -24.25 18.71 7.37
CA LEU A 99 -23.25 17.64 7.29
C LEU A 99 -21.96 18.19 6.68
N TRP A 100 -20.83 17.77 7.24
CA TRP A 100 -19.53 17.96 6.63
C TRP A 100 -18.84 16.59 6.52
N LYS A 101 -18.11 16.40 5.43
CA LYS A 101 -17.28 15.22 5.18
C LYS A 101 -15.87 15.72 4.91
N ALA A 102 -14.90 15.12 5.58
CA ALA A 102 -13.50 15.24 5.22
C ALA A 102 -12.98 13.85 4.80
N ASP A 103 -12.08 13.85 3.83
CA ASP A 103 -11.32 12.67 3.44
C ASP A 103 -9.88 12.86 3.94
N LEU A 104 -9.29 11.81 4.50
CA LEU A 104 -7.89 11.84 4.90
C LEU A 104 -7.03 11.35 3.74
N GLU A 105 -6.37 12.30 3.07
CA GLU A 105 -5.45 11.98 1.99
C GLU A 105 -4.35 11.04 2.46
N ASP A 106 -4.08 9.99 1.69
CA ASP A 106 -3.06 8.98 1.98
C ASP A 106 -3.15 8.37 3.40
N ALA A 107 -4.36 8.17 3.94
CA ALA A 107 -4.60 7.70 5.32
C ALA A 107 -3.72 6.51 5.76
N PHE A 108 -3.52 5.51 4.90
CA PHE A 108 -2.69 4.34 5.22
C PHE A 108 -1.19 4.64 5.30
N CYS A 109 -0.72 5.70 4.64
CA CYS A 109 0.67 6.15 4.72
C CYS A 109 1.00 6.76 6.09
N HIS A 110 0.01 7.22 6.86
CA HIS A 110 0.20 7.72 8.22
C HIS A 110 0.33 6.60 9.27
N ILE A 111 0.06 5.35 8.91
CA ILE A 111 0.14 4.22 9.83
C ILE A 111 1.56 3.65 9.79
N ILE A 112 2.22 3.66 10.96
CA ILE A 112 3.58 3.15 11.15
C ILE A 112 3.60 1.63 10.95
N VAL A 113 4.61 1.15 10.24
CA VAL A 113 4.87 -0.29 10.09
C VAL A 113 5.93 -0.68 11.11
N ALA A 114 5.67 -1.73 11.89
CA ALA A 114 6.65 -2.26 12.84
C ALA A 114 7.98 -2.57 12.12
N ALA A 115 9.10 -2.16 12.73
CA ALA A 115 10.42 -2.27 12.09
C ALA A 115 10.75 -3.72 11.65
N ASN A 116 10.32 -4.70 12.44
CA ASN A 116 10.49 -6.11 12.12
C ASN A 116 9.72 -6.51 10.85
N ASP A 117 8.54 -5.95 10.62
CA ASP A 117 7.66 -6.31 9.49
C ASP A 117 7.91 -5.49 8.23
N ALA A 118 8.73 -4.44 8.31
CA ALA A 118 9.15 -3.68 7.14
C ALA A 118 9.81 -4.54 6.04
N ARG A 119 10.39 -5.69 6.42
CA ARG A 119 10.93 -6.71 5.49
C ARG A 119 9.86 -7.31 4.54
N LEU A 120 8.59 -7.23 4.91
CA LEU A 120 7.47 -7.74 4.11
C LEU A 120 7.04 -6.75 3.01
N MET A 121 7.51 -5.50 3.09
CA MET A 121 7.14 -4.40 2.20
C MET A 121 8.27 -4.07 1.21
N GLY A 122 8.98 -5.11 0.74
CA GLY A 122 10.08 -4.98 -0.20
C GLY A 122 9.61 -4.82 -1.64
N ILE A 123 10.39 -4.04 -2.41
CA ILE A 123 10.28 -3.94 -3.86
C ILE A 123 11.65 -4.12 -4.51
N GLN A 124 11.63 -4.66 -5.72
CA GLN A 124 12.78 -4.70 -6.61
C GLN A 124 12.48 -3.86 -7.85
N PHE A 125 13.32 -2.89 -8.15
CA PHE A 125 13.19 -2.06 -9.34
C PHE A 125 14.57 -1.74 -9.91
N ASP A 126 14.73 -1.93 -11.21
CA ASP A 126 15.96 -1.64 -11.95
C ASP A 126 17.24 -2.21 -11.30
N GLY A 127 17.17 -3.48 -10.88
CA GLY A 127 18.29 -4.16 -10.20
C GLY A 127 18.53 -3.74 -8.75
N SER A 128 17.85 -2.69 -8.27
CA SER A 128 17.92 -2.21 -6.89
C SER A 128 16.81 -2.78 -6.03
N TYR A 129 17.07 -2.92 -4.74
CA TYR A 129 16.11 -3.40 -3.76
C TYR A 129 15.86 -2.34 -2.72
N CYS A 130 14.59 -2.07 -2.45
CA CYS A 130 14.16 -1.11 -1.45
C CYS A 130 13.17 -1.77 -0.50
N LYS A 131 13.16 -1.33 0.76
CA LYS A 131 12.09 -1.64 1.71
C LYS A 131 11.32 -0.37 2.01
N ARG A 132 10.01 -0.51 2.15
CA ARG A 132 9.16 0.58 2.62
C ARG A 132 9.23 0.66 4.14
N LEU A 133 9.57 1.84 4.64
CA LEU A 133 9.40 2.20 6.05
C LEU A 133 8.26 3.20 6.11
N ARG A 134 7.25 2.93 6.93
CA ARG A 134 6.26 3.94 7.31
C ARG A 134 6.67 4.38 8.71
N THR A 135 7.34 5.53 8.79
CA THR A 135 7.71 6.24 10.04
C THR A 135 6.60 7.19 10.44
#